data_AF-A0A2K5EJV9-F1
#
_entry.id   AF-A0A2K5EJV9-F1
#
_cell.length_a   1.000
_cell.length_b   1.000
_cell.length_c   1.000
_cell.angle_alpha   90.00
_cell.angle_beta   90.00
_cell.angle_gamma   90.00
#
_symmetry.space_group_name_H-M   'P 1'
#
loop_
_entity.id
_entity.type
_entity.pdbx_description
1 polymer ?
#
loop_
_entity_poly.entity_id
_entity_poly.type
_entity_poly.pdbx_seq_one_letter_code
_entity_poly.pdbx_strand_id
1 'polypeptide(L)'
;MGAPALPPAWQPFLKDHRISTFKNWPFLEGYDICLLHCNLPFRCCSDFSREEHKKHSSGCAFLSVKKQFEELTLGEFLKLDRERAKNKIAKETNNKKKEFEETAKKVRRAIEQLAAME
;
A
#
# COMPACT_ATOMS: atom_id res chain seq x y z
N MET A 1 -18.72 -13.57 24.24
CA MET A 1 -18.07 -14.34 23.15
C MET A 1 -17.54 -13.33 22.15
N GLY A 2 -16.22 -13.11 22.11
CA GLY A 2 -15.61 -12.13 21.20
C GLY A 2 -15.68 -12.64 19.76
N ALA A 3 -16.02 -11.74 18.82
CA ALA A 3 -15.98 -12.07 17.40
C ALA A 3 -14.59 -12.63 17.02
N PRO A 4 -14.51 -13.72 16.24
CA PRO A 4 -13.22 -14.26 15.80
C PRO A 4 -12.42 -13.16 15.10
N ALA A 5 -11.22 -12.89 15.58
CA ALA A 5 -10.36 -11.85 15.05
C ALA A 5 -9.94 -12.21 13.61
N LEU A 6 -10.06 -11.26 12.68
CA LEU A 6 -9.58 -11.44 11.32
C LEU A 6 -8.05 -11.71 11.31
N PRO A 7 -7.55 -12.52 10.35
CA PRO A 7 -6.12 -12.68 10.13
C PRO A 7 -5.42 -11.33 10.00
N PRO A 8 -4.16 -11.17 10.47
CA PRO A 8 -3.44 -9.90 10.39
C PRO A 8 -3.40 -9.29 8.98
N ALA A 9 -3.35 -10.13 7.95
CA ALA A 9 -3.39 -9.68 6.56
C ALA A 9 -4.70 -8.96 6.22
N TRP A 10 -5.82 -9.27 6.85
CA TRP A 10 -7.16 -8.75 6.52
C TRP A 10 -7.67 -7.67 7.49
N GLN A 11 -7.10 -7.54 8.67
CA GLN A 11 -7.38 -6.43 9.60
C GLN A 11 -7.36 -5.03 8.95
N PRO A 12 -6.40 -4.70 8.06
CA PRO A 12 -6.44 -3.62 7.07
C PRO A 12 -7.78 -3.19 6.46
N PHE A 13 -8.68 -4.14 6.18
CA PHE A 13 -9.95 -3.87 5.52
C PHE A 13 -10.97 -3.24 6.47
N LEU A 14 -10.77 -3.32 7.79
CA LEU A 14 -11.64 -2.72 8.80
C LEU A 14 -11.28 -1.24 9.01
N LYS A 15 -12.29 -0.37 9.06
CA LYS A 15 -12.08 1.08 9.30
C LYS A 15 -11.38 1.36 10.62
N ASP A 16 -11.79 0.70 11.69
CA ASP A 16 -11.27 0.96 13.03
C ASP A 16 -9.81 0.54 13.20
N HIS A 17 -9.41 -0.58 12.59
CA HIS A 17 -8.02 -1.00 12.57
C HIS A 17 -7.13 0.05 11.89
N ARG A 18 -7.64 0.73 10.86
CA ARG A 18 -6.89 1.80 10.19
C ARG A 18 -6.74 3.03 11.05
N ILE A 19 -7.79 3.39 11.79
CA ILE A 19 -7.78 4.52 12.71
C ILE A 19 -6.82 4.24 13.87
N SER A 20 -6.75 3.00 14.36
CA SER A 20 -5.85 2.65 15.48
C SER A 20 -4.36 2.68 15.11
N THR A 21 -4.01 2.58 13.83
CA THR A 21 -2.60 2.72 13.37
C THR A 21 -2.08 4.16 13.44
N PHE A 22 -2.94 5.16 13.66
CA PHE A 22 -2.49 6.55 13.86
C PHE A 22 -1.99 6.73 15.29
N LYS A 23 -0.69 6.95 15.44
CA LYS A 23 -0.07 7.36 16.71
C LYS A 23 0.52 8.74 16.53
N ASN A 24 0.24 9.65 17.47
CA ASN A 24 0.78 11.02 17.48
C ASN A 24 0.53 11.79 16.17
N TRP A 25 -0.65 11.62 15.56
CA TRP A 25 -0.97 12.30 14.32
C TRP A 25 -1.13 13.80 14.60
N PRO A 26 -0.40 14.68 13.89
CA PRO A 26 -0.31 16.10 14.23
C PRO A 26 -1.60 16.89 13.95
N PHE A 27 -2.56 16.30 13.23
CA PHE A 27 -3.84 16.92 12.88
C PHE A 27 -4.98 16.26 13.67
N LEU A 28 -5.42 16.92 14.75
CA LEU A 28 -6.45 16.38 15.67
C LEU A 28 -7.87 16.86 15.33
N GLU A 29 -8.01 17.91 14.53
CA GLU A 29 -9.30 18.50 14.15
C GLU A 29 -9.39 18.62 12.62
N GLY A 30 -10.49 18.08 12.07
CA GLY A 30 -11.04 18.34 10.73
C GLY A 30 -10.07 18.61 9.58
N TYR A 31 -9.97 17.65 8.66
CA TYR A 31 -9.33 17.77 7.34
C TYR A 31 -7.80 17.78 7.38
N ASP A 32 -7.21 16.59 7.36
CA ASP A 32 -6.19 16.22 6.36
C ASP A 32 -5.52 14.92 6.79
N ILE A 33 -6.00 13.83 6.22
CA ILE A 33 -5.38 12.53 6.39
C ILE A 33 -5.27 11.87 5.03
N CYS A 34 -4.39 12.41 4.17
CA CYS A 34 -3.97 11.66 3.00
C CYS A 34 -2.62 12.08 2.43
N LEU A 35 -1.56 11.57 3.02
CA LEU A 35 -0.33 11.33 2.27
C LEU A 35 0.31 10.05 2.81
N LEU A 36 0.04 8.91 2.14
CA LEU A 36 1.03 7.93 1.69
C LEU A 36 0.33 6.65 1.16
N HIS A 37 0.32 6.56 -0.17
CA HIS A 37 0.51 5.37 -1.01
C HIS A 37 -0.26 4.05 -0.79
N CYS A 38 -0.75 3.55 -1.94
CA CYS A 38 -1.20 2.23 -2.39
C CYS A 38 -0.43 0.95 -1.94
N ASN A 39 0.31 0.98 -0.84
CA ASN A 39 1.36 0.02 -0.53
C ASN A 39 1.16 -0.75 0.80
N LEU A 40 -0.08 -0.78 1.32
CA LEU A 40 -0.62 -1.39 2.56
C LEU A 40 -1.03 -0.33 3.61
N PRO A 41 -2.12 -0.51 4.36
CA PRO A 41 -3.48 -0.87 3.99
C PRO A 41 -4.35 0.39 3.77
N PHE A 42 -5.61 0.22 3.40
CA PHE A 42 -6.63 1.28 3.34
C PHE A 42 -6.42 2.39 4.40
N ARG A 43 -6.86 3.62 4.09
CA ARG A 43 -7.17 4.67 5.08
C ARG A 43 -8.42 5.42 4.62
N CYS A 44 -9.22 5.80 5.59
CA CYS A 44 -10.60 6.24 5.41
C CYS A 44 -10.66 7.50 4.54
N CYS A 45 -11.38 7.44 3.43
CA CYS A 45 -11.50 8.57 2.52
C CYS A 45 -12.48 9.61 3.08
N SER A 46 -11.97 10.81 3.37
CA SER A 46 -12.68 12.04 3.01
C SER A 46 -12.50 12.28 1.49
N ASP A 47 -13.29 13.16 0.88
CA ASP A 47 -13.24 13.35 -0.58
C ASP A 47 -11.87 13.86 -1.09
N PHE A 48 -11.20 14.75 -0.34
CA PHE A 48 -9.84 15.23 -0.62
C PHE A 48 -8.79 14.10 -0.68
N SER A 49 -8.94 13.12 0.22
CA SER A 49 -8.10 11.92 0.29
C SER A 49 -8.23 11.04 -0.97
N ARG A 50 -9.42 11.01 -1.56
CA ARG A 50 -9.74 10.14 -2.69
C ARG A 50 -9.20 10.69 -4.00
N GLU A 51 -9.18 12.00 -4.15
CA GLU A 51 -8.65 12.70 -5.33
C GLU A 51 -7.14 12.53 -5.47
N GLU A 52 -6.39 12.72 -4.38
CA GLU A 52 -4.94 12.52 -4.37
C GLU A 52 -4.56 11.07 -4.64
N HIS A 53 -5.31 10.13 -4.05
CA HIS A 53 -5.15 8.71 -4.34
C HIS A 53 -5.39 8.42 -5.84
N LYS A 54 -6.42 9.02 -6.45
CA LYS A 54 -6.70 8.85 -7.87
C LYS A 54 -5.57 9.39 -8.76
N LYS A 55 -4.91 10.50 -8.39
CA LYS A 55 -3.76 11.03 -9.15
C LYS A 55 -2.57 10.06 -9.15
N HIS A 56 -2.27 9.47 -8.01
CA HIS A 56 -1.10 8.59 -7.84
C HIS A 56 -1.35 7.11 -8.18
N SER A 57 -2.60 6.66 -8.12
CA SER A 57 -2.99 5.28 -8.38
C SER A 57 -4.44 5.18 -8.85
N SER A 58 -4.71 5.78 -10.01
CA SER A 58 -6.03 5.78 -10.66
C SER A 58 -6.60 4.37 -10.88
N GLY A 59 -5.74 3.36 -11.05
CA GLY A 59 -6.11 1.96 -11.27
C GLY A 59 -6.35 1.14 -10.00
N CYS A 60 -6.35 1.75 -8.81
CA CYS A 60 -6.53 1.02 -7.56
C CYS A 60 -7.96 0.46 -7.44
N ALA A 61 -8.10 -0.86 -7.32
CA ALA A 61 -9.39 -1.54 -7.16
C ALA A 61 -10.22 -1.02 -5.97
N PHE A 62 -9.57 -0.45 -4.96
CA PHE A 62 -10.22 0.16 -3.81
C PHE A 62 -10.99 1.43 -4.12
N LEU A 63 -10.60 2.19 -5.14
CA LEU A 63 -11.34 3.38 -5.59
C LEU A 63 -12.69 3.01 -6.23
N SER A 64 -12.84 1.76 -6.68
CA SER A 64 -14.06 1.24 -7.30
C SER A 64 -15.06 0.65 -6.31
N VAL A 65 -14.67 0.46 -5.05
CA VAL A 65 -15.54 -0.10 -4.01
C VAL A 65 -16.48 1.00 -3.50
N LYS A 66 -17.79 0.83 -3.73
CA LYS A 66 -18.84 1.80 -3.33
C LYS A 66 -19.53 1.45 -2.01
N LYS A 67 -19.45 0.20 -1.57
CA LYS A 67 -20.07 -0.32 -0.34
C LYS A 67 -19.09 -0.22 0.84
N GLN A 68 -19.59 -0.30 2.06
CA GLN A 68 -18.73 -0.51 3.23
C GLN A 68 -18.09 -1.91 3.16
N PHE A 69 -16.94 -2.11 3.82
CA PHE A 69 -16.22 -3.39 3.77
C PHE A 69 -17.01 -4.52 4.44
N GLU A 70 -17.76 -4.15 5.45
CA GLU A 70 -18.65 -5.00 6.24
C GLU A 70 -19.87 -5.46 5.43
N GLU A 71 -20.19 -4.78 4.32
CA GLU A 71 -21.31 -5.09 3.41
C GLU A 71 -20.90 -5.85 2.15
N LEU A 72 -19.60 -6.14 2.00
CA LEU A 72 -19.11 -6.92 0.87
C LEU A 72 -19.50 -8.40 1.05
N THR A 73 -19.99 -9.00 -0.02
CA THR A 73 -20.07 -10.46 -0.09
C THR A 73 -18.66 -11.05 -0.03
N LEU A 74 -18.54 -12.28 0.48
CA LEU A 74 -17.25 -12.99 0.52
C LEU A 74 -16.58 -13.03 -0.86
N GLY A 75 -17.36 -13.19 -1.94
CA GLY A 75 -16.84 -13.20 -3.31
C GLY A 75 -16.29 -11.84 -3.77
N GLU A 76 -16.94 -10.73 -3.42
CA GLU A 76 -16.43 -9.37 -3.68
C GLU A 76 -15.13 -9.13 -2.90
N PHE A 77 -15.11 -9.52 -1.62
CA PHE A 77 -13.94 -9.40 -0.76
C PHE A 77 -12.73 -10.18 -1.32
N LEU A 78 -12.91 -11.45 -1.68
CA LEU A 78 -11.82 -12.28 -2.21
C LEU A 78 -11.26 -11.77 -3.54
N LYS A 79 -12.09 -11.14 -4.38
CA LYS A 79 -11.62 -10.47 -5.60
C LYS A 79 -10.72 -9.27 -5.26
N LEU A 80 -11.10 -8.48 -4.26
CA LEU A 80 -10.27 -7.35 -3.80
C LEU A 80 -8.97 -7.81 -3.16
N ASP A 81 -9.00 -8.84 -2.31
CA ASP A 81 -7.78 -9.35 -1.67
C ASP A 81 -6.82 -9.97 -2.69
N ARG A 82 -7.33 -10.60 -3.76
CA ARG A 82 -6.51 -11.05 -4.89
C ARG A 82 -5.76 -9.89 -5.54
N GLU A 83 -6.44 -8.78 -5.85
CA GLU A 83 -5.78 -7.61 -6.46
C GLU A 83 -4.77 -6.97 -5.51
N ARG A 84 -5.10 -6.92 -4.21
CA ARG A 84 -4.16 -6.46 -3.18
C ARG A 84 -2.91 -7.33 -3.12
N ALA A 85 -3.05 -8.66 -3.17
CA ALA A 85 -1.92 -9.59 -3.15
C ALA A 85 -1.01 -9.38 -4.37
N LYS A 86 -1.59 -9.24 -5.57
CA LYS A 86 -0.85 -8.91 -6.80
C LYS A 86 -0.06 -7.60 -6.66
N ASN A 87 -0.70 -6.55 -6.14
CA ASN A 87 -0.05 -5.25 -5.95
C ASN A 87 1.12 -5.35 -4.97
N LYS A 88 0.96 -6.11 -3.87
CA LYS A 88 2.03 -6.36 -2.90
C LYS A 88 3.23 -7.05 -3.56
N ILE A 89 2.98 -8.13 -4.31
CA ILE A 89 4.04 -8.88 -5.02
C ILE A 89 4.74 -7.99 -6.05
N ALA A 90 3.98 -7.24 -6.85
CA ALA A 90 4.54 -6.34 -7.86
C ALA A 90 5.46 -5.29 -7.25
N LYS A 91 5.05 -4.70 -6.11
CA LYS A 91 5.87 -3.73 -5.37
C LYS A 91 7.16 -4.35 -4.84
N GLU A 92 7.07 -5.46 -4.13
CA GLU A 92 8.23 -6.15 -3.57
C GLU A 92 9.22 -6.59 -4.66
N THR A 93 8.70 -7.07 -5.79
CA THR A 93 9.51 -7.45 -6.96
C THR A 93 10.19 -6.24 -7.58
N ASN A 94 9.49 -5.12 -7.76
CA ASN A 94 10.07 -3.90 -8.32
C ASN A 94 11.13 -3.28 -7.40
N ASN A 95 10.93 -3.35 -6.08
CA ASN A 95 11.93 -2.91 -5.11
C ASN A 95 13.21 -3.76 -5.21
N LYS A 96 13.07 -5.09 -5.18
CA LYS A 96 14.21 -6.01 -5.34
C LYS A 96 14.92 -5.81 -6.68
N LYS A 97 14.18 -5.56 -7.76
CA LYS A 97 14.75 -5.23 -9.08
C LYS A 97 15.61 -3.97 -9.00
N LYS A 98 15.10 -2.89 -8.40
CA LYS A 98 15.86 -1.63 -8.23
C LYS A 98 17.11 -1.83 -7.38
N GLU A 99 17.01 -2.57 -6.27
CA GLU A 99 18.16 -2.90 -5.42
C GLU A 99 19.24 -3.66 -6.19
N PHE A 100 18.83 -4.63 -7.01
CA PHE A 100 19.73 -5.36 -7.89
C PHE A 100 20.39 -4.44 -8.93
N GLU A 101 19.62 -3.59 -9.61
CA GLU A 101 20.13 -2.66 -10.61
C GLU A 101 21.15 -1.67 -10.02
N GLU A 102 20.88 -1.12 -8.83
CA GLU A 102 21.81 -0.23 -8.14
C GLU A 102 23.08 -0.96 -7.70
N THR A 103 22.96 -2.21 -7.27
CA THR A 103 24.12 -3.06 -6.93
C THR A 103 24.95 -3.35 -8.18
N ALA A 104 24.33 -3.72 -9.30
CA ALA A 104 25.00 -3.97 -10.57
C ALA A 104 25.75 -2.73 -11.08
N LYS A 105 25.16 -1.53 -10.96
CA LYS A 105 25.82 -0.26 -11.32
C LYS A 105 27.08 -0.03 -10.47
N LYS A 106 27.03 -0.30 -9.17
CA LYS A 106 28.20 -0.15 -8.28
C LYS A 106 29.32 -1.13 -8.66
N VAL A 107 28.98 -2.39 -8.88
CA VAL A 107 29.95 -3.43 -9.29
C VAL A 107 30.60 -3.07 -10.62
N ARG A 108 29.82 -2.64 -11.61
CA ARG A 108 30.35 -2.22 -12.92
C ARG A 108 31.37 -1.08 -12.78
N ARG A 109 31.03 -0.03 -12.02
CA ARG A 109 31.94 1.09 -11.78
C ARG A 109 33.24 0.66 -11.09
N ALA A 110 33.17 -0.28 -10.15
CA ALA A 110 34.35 -0.81 -9.48
C ALA A 110 35.27 -1.58 -10.46
N ILE A 111 34.70 -2.37 -11.36
CA ILE A 111 35.47 -3.07 -12.41
C ILE A 111 36.15 -2.07 -13.34
N GLU A 112 35.42 -1.05 -13.80
CA GLU A 112 35.96 0.02 -14.67
C GLU A 112 37.11 0.79 -13.96
N GLN A 113 36.99 1.05 -12.66
CA GLN A 113 38.04 1.70 -11.87
C GLN A 113 39.29 0.82 -11.73
N LEU A 114 39.13 -0.48 -11.47
CA LEU A 114 40.26 -1.40 -11.37
C LEU A 114 41.00 -1.55 -12.70
N ALA A 115 40.28 -1.67 -13.81
CA ALA A 115 40.88 -1.77 -15.14
C ALA A 115 41.63 -0.50 -15.57
N ALA A 116 41.27 0.68 -15.04
CA ALA A 116 41.95 1.93 -15.32
C ALA A 116 43.22 2.16 -14.47
N MET A 117 43.48 1.28 -13.49
CA MET A 117 44.68 1.31 -12.65
C MET A 117 45.81 0.40 -13.18
N GLU A 118 45.53 -0.43 -14.18
CA GLU A 118 46.49 -1.25 -14.95
C GLU A 118 47.05 -0.49 -16.15
#